data_AF-A0A0C2XLF5-F1
#
_entry.id   AF-A0A0C2XLF5-F1
#
_cell.length_a   1.000
_cell.length_b   1.000
_cell.length_c   1.000
_cell.angle_alpha   90.00
_cell.angle_beta   90.00
_cell.angle_gamma   90.00
#
_symmetry.space_group_name_H-M   'P 1'
#
loop_
_entity.id
_entity.type
_entity.pdbx_description
1 polymer ?
#
loop_
_entity_poly.entity_id
_entity_poly.type
_entity_poly.pdbx_seq_one_letter_code
_entity_poly.pdbx_strand_id
1 'polypeptide(L)'
;MLGHYILWKRGIQHGDISVSNLMHRNGTGALNDFDLARLATPHNPYHRGCYRTGTTPFLALDLLAPERQGSKVERRYRHDLESFFWVLAWITACYDDGVELKLIPANYRLW
;
A
#
# COMPACT_ATOMS: atom_id res chain seq x y z
N MET A 1 -11.34 0.22 6.37
CA MET A 1 -10.90 -1.20 6.42
C MET A 1 -11.90 -2.21 5.89
N LEU A 2 -13.19 -2.19 6.27
CA LEU A 2 -14.17 -3.19 5.80
C LEU A 2 -14.32 -3.22 4.26
N GLY A 3 -14.43 -2.06 3.60
CA GLY A 3 -14.51 -1.98 2.14
C GLY A 3 -13.29 -2.59 1.45
N HIS A 4 -12.07 -2.26 1.91
CA HIS A 4 -10.83 -2.85 1.44
C HIS A 4 -10.80 -4.38 1.62
N TYR A 5 -11.22 -4.88 2.78
CA TYR A 5 -11.31 -6.33 3.03
C TYR A 5 -12.27 -7.03 2.08
N ILE A 6 -13.44 -6.44 1.82
CA ILE A 6 -14.44 -6.98 0.88
C ILE A 6 -13.84 -7.06 -0.53
N LEU A 7 -13.19 -5.99 -1.00
CA LEU A 7 -12.52 -5.97 -2.30
C LEU A 7 -11.45 -7.06 -2.39
N TRP A 8 -10.60 -7.17 -1.37
CA TRP A 8 -9.58 -8.22 -1.32
C TRP A 8 -10.21 -9.62 -1.38
N LYS A 9 -11.27 -9.88 -0.60
CA LYS A 9 -11.99 -11.17 -0.61
C LYS A 9 -12.67 -11.47 -1.95
N ARG A 10 -12.98 -10.44 -2.74
CA ARG A 10 -13.49 -10.54 -4.12
C ARG A 10 -12.36 -10.64 -5.15
N GLY A 11 -11.11 -10.70 -4.71
CA GLY A 11 -9.94 -10.85 -5.56
C GLY A 11 -9.30 -9.55 -6.03
N ILE A 12 -9.75 -8.39 -5.55
CA ILE A 12 -9.17 -7.09 -5.91
C ILE A 12 -8.15 -6.71 -4.83
N GLN A 13 -6.87 -6.85 -5.15
CA GLN A 13 -5.75 -6.56 -4.26
C GLN A 13 -5.19 -5.17 -4.62
N HIS A 14 -5.19 -4.21 -3.68
CA HIS A 14 -4.90 -2.81 -4.00
C HIS A 14 -3.47 -2.62 -4.49
N GLY A 15 -2.50 -3.13 -3.75
CA GLY A 15 -1.11 -3.11 -4.19
C GLY A 15 -0.34 -1.84 -3.83
N ASP A 16 -1.03 -0.69 -3.77
CA ASP A 16 -0.42 0.64 -3.63
C ASP A 16 -1.09 1.53 -2.56
N ILE A 17 -1.05 1.10 -1.31
CA ILE A 17 -1.58 1.91 -0.20
C ILE A 17 -0.54 2.94 0.21
N SER A 18 -0.92 4.22 0.17
CA SER A 18 -0.06 5.37 0.46
C SER A 18 -0.88 6.55 0.98
N VAL A 19 -0.23 7.56 1.54
CA VAL A 19 -0.91 8.80 1.99
C VAL A 19 -1.64 9.48 0.82
N SER A 20 -1.06 9.52 -0.37
CA SER A 20 -1.65 10.15 -1.56
C SER A 20 -2.89 9.42 -2.07
N ASN A 21 -2.99 8.12 -1.77
CA ASN A 21 -4.13 7.28 -2.17
C ASN A 21 -5.22 7.16 -1.09
N LEU A 22 -5.08 7.90 0.02
CA LEU A 22 -6.12 8.04 1.04
C LEU A 22 -6.83 9.39 0.89
N MET A 23 -8.13 9.32 0.64
CA MET A 23 -8.99 10.48 0.53
C MET A 23 -9.94 10.58 1.72
N HIS A 24 -10.32 11.81 2.05
CA HIS A 24 -11.42 12.09 2.96
C HIS A 24 -12.62 12.61 2.18
N ARG A 25 -13.78 11.98 2.33
CA ARG A 25 -15.03 12.40 1.71
C ARG A 25 -16.16 12.33 2.73
N ASN A 26 -16.73 13.48 3.09
CA ASN A 26 -17.91 13.60 3.94
C ASN A 26 -17.81 12.79 5.25
N GLY A 27 -16.72 12.95 6.01
CA GLY A 27 -16.52 12.21 7.27
C GLY A 27 -16.05 10.76 7.09
N THR A 28 -15.89 10.28 5.86
CA THR A 28 -15.51 8.89 5.55
C THR A 28 -14.17 8.84 4.82
N GLY A 29 -13.29 7.91 5.22
CA GLY A 29 -12.08 7.61 4.47
C GLY A 29 -12.39 6.80 3.21
N ALA A 30 -11.79 7.18 2.08
CA ALA A 30 -11.87 6.47 0.81
C ALA A 30 -10.46 6.12 0.33
N LEU A 31 -10.31 4.96 -0.31
CA LEU A 31 -9.07 4.48 -0.92
C LEU A 31 -9.25 4.60 -2.45
N ASN A 32 -8.37 5.32 -3.13
CA ASN A 32 -8.37 5.50 -4.58
C ASN A 32 -7.14 4.86 -5.23
N ASP A 33 -7.06 4.99 -6.55
CA ASP A 33 -5.93 4.54 -7.37
C ASP A 33 -5.72 3.02 -7.38
N PHE A 34 -6.57 2.37 -8.18
CA PHE A 34 -6.53 0.93 -8.42
C PHE A 34 -5.76 0.58 -9.69
N ASP A 35 -4.96 1.49 -10.26
CA ASP A 35 -4.25 1.24 -11.53
C ASP A 35 -3.16 0.17 -11.36
N LEU A 36 -2.62 0.04 -10.15
CA LEU A 36 -1.70 -1.04 -9.75
C LEU A 36 -2.40 -2.24 -9.11
N ALA A 37 -3.73 -2.23 -9.05
CA ALA A 37 -4.49 -3.30 -8.43
C ALA A 37 -4.39 -4.61 -9.22
N ARG A 38 -4.41 -5.72 -8.50
CA ARG A 38 -4.32 -7.06 -9.07
C ARG A 38 -5.62 -7.81 -8.88
N LEU A 39 -6.04 -8.52 -9.93
CA LEU A 39 -7.28 -9.29 -9.96
C LEU A 39 -7.00 -10.78 -9.78
N ALA A 40 -7.09 -11.29 -8.55
CA ALA A 40 -6.97 -12.73 -8.27
C ALA A 40 -7.89 -13.55 -9.19
N THR A 41 -7.31 -14.50 -9.92
CA THR A 41 -8.06 -15.41 -10.79
C THR A 41 -8.15 -16.80 -10.14
N PRO A 42 -9.11 -17.65 -10.53
CA PRO A 42 -9.20 -19.02 -10.00
C PRO A 42 -7.90 -19.84 -10.19
N HIS A 43 -7.13 -19.52 -11.23
CA HIS A 43 -5.86 -20.19 -11.56
C HIS A 43 -4.64 -19.50 -10.92
N ASN A 44 -4.81 -18.29 -10.37
CA ASN A 44 -3.75 -17.51 -9.73
C ASN A 44 -4.33 -16.60 -8.63
N PRO A 45 -4.73 -17.16 -7.48
CA PRO A 45 -5.42 -16.42 -6.43
C PRO A 45 -4.57 -15.34 -5.75
N TYR A 46 -3.25 -15.39 -5.95
CA TYR A 46 -2.31 -14.53 -5.24
C TYR A 46 -1.30 -13.80 -6.14
N HIS A 47 -1.52 -13.80 -7.46
CA HIS A 47 -0.66 -13.19 -8.48
C HIS A 47 0.83 -13.33 -8.19
N ARG A 48 1.38 -14.51 -8.46
CA ARG A 48 2.83 -14.74 -8.43
C ARG A 48 3.55 -13.92 -9.51
N GLY A 49 4.13 -12.79 -9.11
CA GLY A 49 4.86 -11.88 -10.00
C GLY A 49 5.29 -10.63 -9.23
N CYS A 50 6.54 -10.57 -8.80
CA CYS A 50 7.07 -9.38 -8.13
C CYS A 50 7.62 -8.43 -9.20
N TYR A 51 6.91 -7.33 -9.39
CA TYR A 51 7.56 -6.03 -9.62
C TYR A 51 7.39 -5.30 -8.28
N ARG A 52 8.40 -4.56 -7.81
CA ARG A 52 8.33 -3.70 -6.62
C ARG A 52 7.38 -2.52 -6.92
N THR A 53 6.11 -2.84 -7.15
CA THR A 53 5.05 -1.90 -7.46
C THR A 53 4.44 -1.41 -6.17
N GLY A 54 4.20 -0.11 -6.10
CA GLY A 54 3.68 0.59 -4.96
C GLY A 54 4.70 1.55 -4.36
N THR A 55 4.23 2.44 -3.51
CA THR A 55 5.05 3.49 -2.90
C THR A 55 6.06 2.90 -1.89
N THR A 56 7.36 3.01 -2.19
CA THR A 56 8.45 2.36 -1.43
C THR A 56 8.39 2.55 0.10
N PRO A 57 8.13 3.76 0.65
CA PRO A 57 7.98 3.96 2.09
C PRO A 57 6.86 3.14 2.75
N PHE A 58 5.82 2.79 2.00
CA PHE A 58 4.64 2.09 2.51
C PHE A 58 4.61 0.62 2.07
N LEU A 59 5.59 0.17 1.29
CA LEU A 59 5.63 -1.20 0.82
C LEU A 59 6.03 -2.15 1.96
N ALA A 60 5.31 -3.25 2.12
CA ALA A 60 5.61 -4.25 3.13
C ALA A 60 7.06 -4.75 3.04
N LEU A 61 7.72 -4.97 4.17
CA LEU A 61 9.15 -5.34 4.24
C LEU A 61 9.45 -6.63 3.47
N ASP A 62 8.53 -7.60 3.52
CA ASP A 62 8.62 -8.87 2.79
C ASP A 62 8.62 -8.69 1.26
N LEU A 63 8.11 -7.56 0.76
CA LEU A 63 8.14 -7.17 -0.66
C LEU A 63 9.37 -6.31 -1.00
N LEU A 64 10.06 -5.75 0.00
CA LEU A 64 11.28 -4.95 -0.15
C LEU A 64 12.57 -5.78 -0.10
N ALA A 65 12.51 -6.99 0.45
CA ALA A 65 13.65 -7.86 0.68
C ALA A 65 14.44 -8.15 -0.63
N PRO A 66 15.76 -7.84 -0.70
CA PRO A 66 16.59 -8.06 -1.89
C PRO A 66 16.67 -9.54 -2.31
N GLU A 67 16.69 -10.45 -1.33
CA GLU A 67 16.66 -11.91 -1.55
C GLU A 67 15.40 -12.38 -2.28
N ARG A 68 14.36 -11.54 -2.25
CA ARG A 68 13.09 -11.77 -2.93
C ARG A 68 12.97 -11.03 -4.26
N GLN A 69 14.01 -10.30 -4.64
CA GLN A 69 14.08 -9.58 -5.90
C GLN A 69 14.35 -10.59 -7.03
N GLY A 70 13.34 -10.83 -7.86
CA GLY A 70 13.37 -11.85 -8.91
C GLY A 70 12.67 -13.16 -8.54
N SER A 71 12.33 -13.39 -7.26
CA SER A 71 11.42 -14.45 -6.86
C SER A 71 9.97 -13.92 -6.79
N LYS A 72 9.01 -14.78 -7.18
CA LYS A 72 7.59 -14.41 -7.20
C LYS A 72 7.04 -14.41 -5.77
N VAL A 73 7.25 -13.32 -5.02
CA VAL A 73 6.60 -13.14 -3.71
C VAL A 73 5.10 -13.09 -3.92
N GLU A 74 4.41 -13.94 -3.17
CA GLU A 74 2.96 -13.98 -3.12
C GLU A 74 2.43 -12.77 -2.36
N ARG A 75 1.63 -11.92 -3.01
CA ARG A 75 0.94 -10.82 -2.32
C ARG A 75 -0.16 -11.40 -1.43
N ARG A 76 -0.11 -11.03 -0.15
CA ARG A 76 -1.07 -11.44 0.88
C ARG A 76 -1.77 -10.22 1.46
N TYR A 77 -2.97 -10.41 1.99
CA TYR A 77 -3.73 -9.33 2.64
C TYR A 77 -2.92 -8.61 3.73
N ARG A 78 -2.06 -9.33 4.46
CA ARG A 78 -1.18 -8.74 5.48
C ARG A 78 -0.22 -7.69 4.92
N HIS A 79 0.16 -7.76 3.65
CA HIS A 79 1.05 -6.78 3.04
C HIS A 79 0.34 -5.44 2.88
N ASP A 80 -0.92 -5.44 2.45
CA ASP A 80 -1.75 -4.24 2.40
C ASP A 80 -2.03 -3.69 3.83
N LEU A 81 -2.23 -4.57 4.82
CA LEU A 81 -2.35 -4.14 6.23
C LEU A 81 -1.08 -3.48 6.77
N GLU A 82 0.08 -4.01 6.41
CA GLU A 82 1.38 -3.44 6.77
C GLU A 82 1.57 -2.07 6.14
N SER A 83 1.12 -1.87 4.89
CA SER A 83 1.10 -0.55 4.26
C SER A 83 0.22 0.47 5.00
N PHE A 84 -0.98 0.08 5.46
CA PHE A 84 -1.81 0.96 6.31
C PHE A 84 -1.11 1.34 7.62
N PHE A 85 -0.37 0.40 8.22
CA PHE A 85 0.43 0.69 9.42
C PHE A 85 1.53 1.71 9.12
N TRP A 86 2.25 1.56 8.01
CA TRP A 86 3.29 2.51 7.60
C TRP A 86 2.72 3.90 7.28
N VAL A 87 1.53 3.98 6.68
CA VAL A 87 0.82 5.25 6.48
C VAL A 87 0.47 5.92 7.81
N LEU A 88 -0.04 5.17 8.79
CA LEU A 88 -0.31 5.71 10.12
C LEU A 88 0.97 6.22 10.79
N ALA A 89 2.03 5.42 10.78
CA ALA A 89 3.33 5.80 11.33
C ALA A 89 3.84 7.10 10.69
N TRP A 90 3.76 7.19 9.36
CA TRP A 90 4.14 8.39 8.61
C TRP A 90 3.32 9.61 9.01
N ILE A 91 1.99 9.50 9.08
CA ILE A 91 1.13 10.61 9.51
C ILE A 91 1.52 11.08 10.92
N THR A 92 1.71 10.15 11.86
CA THR A 92 2.07 10.50 13.25
C THR A 92 3.46 11.11 13.39
N ALA A 93 4.39 10.77 12.50
CA ALA A 93 5.78 11.25 12.57
C ALA A 93 6.01 12.52 11.75
N CYS A 94 5.18 12.77 10.74
CA CYS A 94 5.47 13.74 9.69
C CYS A 94 4.40 14.80 9.53
N TYR A 95 3.33 14.78 10.31
CA TYR A 95 2.31 15.83 10.32
C TYR A 95 2.13 16.37 11.73
N ASP A 96 1.99 17.68 11.83
CA ASP A 96 1.60 18.39 13.04
C ASP A 96 0.46 19.36 12.69
N ASP A 97 -0.65 19.25 13.42
CA ASP A 97 -1.90 19.99 13.15
C ASP A 97 -2.33 20.02 11.66
N GLY A 98 -2.20 18.87 10.98
CA GLY A 98 -2.54 18.74 9.56
C GLY A 98 -1.51 19.32 8.58
N VAL A 99 -0.39 19.86 9.08
CA VAL A 99 0.70 20.41 8.27
C VAL A 99 1.82 19.39 8.17
N GLU A 100 2.27 19.09 6.95
CA GLU A 100 3.43 18.21 6.74
C GLU A 100 4.70 18.90 7.27
N LEU A 101 5.36 18.25 8.21
CA LEU A 101 6.65 18.63 8.74
C LEU A 101 7.71 18.43 7.66
N LYS A 102 8.51 19.47 7.40
CA LYS A 102 9.62 19.40 6.43
C LYS A 102 10.80 18.52 6.86
N LEU A 103 10.61 17.65 7.85
CA LEU A 103 11.63 16.81 8.48
C LEU A 103 12.12 15.67 7.60
N ILE A 104 11.29 15.21 6.66
CA ILE A 104 11.68 14.12 5.75
C ILE A 104 12.57 14.67 4.62
N PRO A 105 13.78 14.10 4.42
CA PRO A 105 14.64 14.52 3.32
C PRO A 105 13.99 14.17 1.98
N ALA A 106 14.20 15.04 0.99
CA ALA A 106 13.45 15.04 -0.28
C ALA A 106 13.49 13.70 -1.04
N ASN A 107 14.51 12.88 -0.80
CA ASN A 107 14.66 11.54 -1.39
C ASN A 107 13.56 10.54 -0.97
N TYR A 108 12.84 10.79 0.13
CA TYR A 108 11.68 9.97 0.52
C TYR A 108 10.34 10.57 0.06
N ARG A 109 10.35 11.78 -0.54
CA ARG A 109 9.16 12.46 -1.09
C ARG A 109 8.95 12.23 -2.59
N LEU A 110 9.89 11.58 -3.29
CA LEU A 110 9.92 11.47 -4.76
C LEU A 110 9.24 10.20 -5.32
N TRP A 111 8.23 9.65 -4.63
CA TRP A 111 7.60 8.39 -5.02
C TRP A 111 6.10 8.56 -5.13
#